data_AF-A0A060HJ45-F1
#
_entry.id   AF-A0A060HJ45-F1
#
_cell.length_a   1.000
_cell.length_b   1.000
_cell.length_c   1.000
_cell.angle_alpha   90.00
_cell.angle_beta   90.00
_cell.angle_gamma   90.00
#
_symmetry.space_group_name_H-M   'P 1'
#
loop_
_entity.id
_entity.type
_entity.pdbx_description
1 polymer ?
#
loop_
_entity_poly.entity_id
_entity_poly.type
_entity_poly.pdbx_seq_one_letter_code
_entity_poly.pdbx_strand_id
1 'polypeptide(L)'
;MAVADGLVTWVHLICASIWVGGSIFIAAVAVPVLRSHTKSVEELVGLMVKLGRQFNKVTVPAFAILIVSGIYNARAFMSEPGALLDSTYGILLLIKIILVLATVGAYVVHVRILNADMERRILSGNAGALYVQSVRSKIIHLGRIIVILSIVILLLAALLDSGGL
;
A
#
# COMPACT_ATOMS: atom_id res chain seq x y z
N MET A 1 5.67 -29.16 -10.47
CA MET A 1 6.23 -27.82 -10.18
C MET A 1 5.35 -26.72 -10.77
N ALA A 2 4.94 -26.78 -12.04
CA ALA A 2 4.08 -25.77 -12.67
C ALA A 2 2.77 -25.44 -11.92
N VAL A 3 2.06 -26.44 -11.36
CA VAL A 3 0.85 -26.19 -10.57
C VAL A 3 1.13 -25.37 -9.31
N ALA A 4 2.25 -25.63 -8.62
CA ALA A 4 2.63 -24.88 -7.43
C ALA A 4 3.00 -23.42 -7.79
N ASP A 5 3.75 -23.22 -8.87
CA ASP A 5 4.09 -21.87 -9.36
C ASP A 5 2.84 -21.07 -9.75
N GLY A 6 1.89 -21.73 -10.43
CA GLY A 6 0.59 -21.15 -10.76
C GLY A 6 -0.21 -20.75 -9.52
N LEU A 7 -0.23 -21.60 -8.48
CA LEU A 7 -0.91 -21.30 -7.22
C LEU A 7 -0.27 -20.12 -6.48
N VAL A 8 1.06 -20.04 -6.43
CA VAL A 8 1.75 -18.89 -5.81
C VAL A 8 1.44 -17.60 -6.54
N THR A 9 1.45 -17.63 -7.88
CA THR A 9 1.09 -16.48 -8.71
C THR A 9 -0.36 -16.07 -8.50
N TRP A 10 -1.28 -17.03 -8.46
CA TRP A 10 -2.69 -16.78 -8.19
C TRP A 10 -2.92 -16.13 -6.81
N VAL A 11 -2.27 -16.64 -5.75
CA VAL A 11 -2.30 -16.03 -4.42
C VAL A 11 -1.73 -14.61 -4.45
N HIS A 12 -0.60 -14.40 -5.13
CA HIS A 12 0.00 -13.07 -5.29
C HIS A 12 -0.98 -12.08 -5.92
N LEU A 13 -1.68 -12.48 -6.98
CA LEU A 13 -2.67 -11.64 -7.67
C LEU A 13 -3.89 -11.33 -6.81
N ILE A 14 -4.38 -12.28 -6.01
CA ILE A 14 -5.46 -12.02 -5.03
C ILE A 14 -5.01 -10.98 -4.01
N CYS A 15 -3.84 -11.15 -3.42
CA CYS A 15 -3.32 -10.22 -2.43
C CYS A 15 -3.06 -8.83 -3.03
N ALA A 16 -2.58 -8.77 -4.27
CA ALA A 16 -2.40 -7.52 -5.00
C ALA A 16 -3.75 -6.83 -5.26
N SER A 17 -4.78 -7.59 -5.64
CA SER A 17 -6.13 -7.09 -5.87
C SER A 17 -6.75 -6.52 -4.59
N ILE A 18 -6.59 -7.21 -3.46
CA ILE A 18 -7.04 -6.73 -2.14
C ILE A 18 -6.33 -5.42 -1.78
N TRP A 19 -5.01 -5.38 -1.91
CA TRP A 19 -4.20 -4.21 -1.55
C TRP A 19 -4.51 -3.00 -2.45
N VAL A 20 -4.34 -3.15 -3.77
CA VAL A 20 -4.45 -2.04 -4.70
C VAL A 20 -5.91 -1.67 -4.95
N GLY A 21 -6.76 -2.65 -5.22
CA GLY A 21 -8.18 -2.42 -5.44
C GLY A 21 -8.86 -1.82 -4.21
N GLY A 22 -8.55 -2.34 -3.02
CA GLY A 22 -9.02 -1.77 -1.76
C GLY A 22 -8.55 -0.33 -1.52
N SER A 23 -7.29 -0.04 -1.83
CA SER A 23 -6.72 1.31 -1.67
C SER A 23 -7.34 2.31 -2.66
N ILE A 24 -7.57 1.89 -3.91
CA ILE A 24 -8.30 2.69 -4.92
C ILE A 24 -9.73 2.94 -4.45
N PHE A 25 -10.43 1.91 -3.97
CA PHE A 25 -11.79 2.06 -3.45
C PHE A 25 -11.86 3.09 -2.31
N ILE A 26 -10.92 3.03 -1.35
CA ILE A 26 -10.86 4.03 -0.29
C ILE A 26 -10.67 5.43 -0.87
N ALA A 27 -9.70 5.61 -1.76
CA ALA A 27 -9.35 6.93 -2.30
C ALA A 27 -10.44 7.53 -3.20
N ALA A 28 -11.04 6.71 -4.07
CA ALA A 28 -11.95 7.14 -5.13
C ALA A 28 -13.43 7.10 -4.72
N VAL A 29 -13.82 6.24 -3.77
CA VAL A 29 -15.22 6.04 -3.38
C VAL A 29 -15.43 6.38 -1.91
N ALA A 30 -14.74 5.72 -1.00
CA ALA A 30 -15.02 5.87 0.43
C ALA A 30 -14.74 7.29 0.93
N VAL A 31 -13.60 7.89 0.56
CA VAL A 31 -13.24 9.25 0.99
C VAL A 31 -14.23 10.30 0.48
N PRO A 32 -14.62 10.34 -0.81
CA PRO A 32 -15.67 11.24 -1.28
C PRO A 32 -17.02 11.07 -0.57
N VAL A 33 -17.47 9.83 -0.37
CA VAL A 33 -18.73 9.54 0.33
C VAL A 33 -18.68 10.00 1.79
N LEU A 34 -17.58 9.74 2.49
CA LEU A 34 -17.41 10.23 3.86
C LEU A 34 -17.42 11.77 3.90
N ARG A 35 -16.71 12.42 2.97
CA ARG A 35 -16.69 13.89 2.87
C ARG A 35 -18.08 14.50 2.69
N SER A 36 -18.95 13.87 1.90
CA SER A 36 -20.31 14.39 1.66
C SER A 36 -21.26 14.23 2.85
N HIS A 37 -20.92 13.39 3.83
CA HIS A 37 -21.76 13.09 5.00
C HIS A 37 -21.20 13.64 6.32
N THR A 38 -20.01 14.23 6.31
CA THR A 38 -19.36 14.80 7.50
C THR A 38 -19.51 16.30 7.55
N LYS A 39 -19.82 16.86 8.72
CA LYS A 39 -19.99 18.32 8.91
C LYS A 39 -18.68 19.03 9.28
N SER A 40 -17.69 18.28 9.74
CA SER A 40 -16.38 18.80 10.12
C SER A 40 -15.24 17.90 9.64
N VAL A 41 -14.04 18.48 9.53
CA VAL A 41 -12.83 17.74 9.16
C VAL A 41 -12.46 16.73 10.26
N GLU A 42 -12.78 17.03 11.51
CA GLU A 42 -12.59 16.17 12.68
C GLU A 42 -13.37 14.86 12.54
N GLU A 43 -14.64 14.97 12.17
CA GLU A 43 -15.56 13.85 11.99
C GLU A 43 -15.11 12.95 10.82
N LEU A 44 -14.80 13.57 9.68
CA LEU A 44 -14.27 12.88 8.50
C LEU A 44 -13.03 12.05 8.84
N VAL A 45 -12.06 12.67 9.51
CA VAL A 45 -10.83 12.00 9.89
C VAL A 45 -11.09 10.87 10.88
N GLY A 46 -11.95 11.08 11.87
CA GLY A 46 -12.32 10.04 12.83
C GLY A 46 -12.91 8.80 12.14
N LEU A 47 -13.77 9.02 11.15
CA LEU A 47 -14.31 7.95 10.30
C LEU A 47 -13.22 7.30 9.44
N MET A 48 -12.33 8.08 8.82
CA MET A 48 -11.21 7.55 8.03
C MET A 48 -10.26 6.69 8.88
N VAL A 49 -9.99 7.07 10.14
CA VAL A 49 -9.17 6.27 11.06
C VAL A 49 -9.85 4.93 11.37
N LYS A 50 -11.15 4.95 11.68
CA LYS A 50 -11.93 3.72 11.95
C LYS A 50 -11.97 2.81 10.72
N LEU A 51 -12.24 3.38 9.54
CA LEU A 51 -12.23 2.67 8.26
C LEU A 51 -10.86 2.07 7.98
N GLY A 52 -9.79 2.86 8.09
CA GLY A 52 -8.41 2.43 7.87
C GLY A 52 -7.98 1.29 8.80
N ARG A 53 -8.41 1.33 10.07
CA ARG A 53 -8.15 0.22 11.02
C ARG A 53 -8.82 -1.08 10.63
N GLN A 54 -10.08 -1.03 10.21
CA GLN A 54 -10.78 -2.23 9.74
C GLN A 54 -10.18 -2.74 8.44
N PHE A 55 -9.86 -1.84 7.51
CA PHE A 55 -9.17 -2.17 6.27
C PHE A 55 -7.83 -2.88 6.53
N ASN A 56 -7.02 -2.34 7.45
CA ASN A 56 -5.71 -2.89 7.79
C ASN A 56 -5.75 -4.30 8.39
N LYS A 57 -6.87 -4.72 9.00
CA LYS A 57 -7.02 -6.12 9.46
C LYS A 57 -6.97 -7.12 8.31
N VAL A 58 -7.42 -6.72 7.12
CA VAL A 58 -7.44 -7.55 5.92
C VAL A 58 -6.19 -7.28 5.08
N THR A 59 -5.82 -6.01 4.92
CA THR A 59 -4.75 -5.64 3.99
C THR A 59 -3.36 -5.86 4.53
N VAL A 60 -3.13 -5.82 5.85
CA VAL A 60 -1.80 -6.15 6.40
C VAL A 60 -1.44 -7.61 6.17
N PRO A 61 -2.29 -8.61 6.51
CA PRO A 61 -2.01 -10.01 6.16
C PRO A 61 -1.87 -10.22 4.64
N ALA A 62 -2.75 -9.63 3.84
CA ALA A 62 -2.66 -9.74 2.38
C ALA A 62 -1.34 -9.15 1.86
N PHE A 63 -0.89 -8.01 2.39
CA PHE A 63 0.36 -7.37 1.99
C PHE A 63 1.59 -8.19 2.41
N ALA A 64 1.56 -8.82 3.59
CA ALA A 64 2.61 -9.76 3.99
C ALA A 64 2.70 -10.96 3.03
N ILE A 65 1.56 -11.57 2.68
CA ILE A 65 1.52 -12.67 1.70
C ILE A 65 1.98 -12.19 0.31
N LEU A 66 1.61 -10.97 -0.08
CA LEU A 66 2.03 -10.35 -1.34
C LEU A 66 3.56 -10.22 -1.43
N ILE A 67 4.21 -9.80 -0.35
CA ILE A 67 5.67 -9.68 -0.28
C ILE A 67 6.32 -11.07 -0.39
N VAL A 68 5.87 -12.04 0.41
CA VAL A 68 6.44 -13.40 0.42
C VAL A 68 6.29 -14.07 -0.95
N SER A 69 5.10 -14.00 -1.54
CA SER A 69 4.85 -14.55 -2.89
C SER A 69 5.63 -13.79 -3.97
N GLY A 70 5.82 -12.48 -3.83
CA GLY A 70 6.64 -11.68 -4.75
C GLY A 70 8.12 -12.09 -4.72
N ILE A 71 8.65 -12.35 -3.53
CA ILE A 71 10.00 -12.90 -3.33
C ILE A 71 10.12 -14.27 -4.02
N TYR A 72 9.15 -15.16 -3.85
CA TYR A 72 9.13 -16.46 -4.52
C TYR A 72 9.09 -16.34 -6.05
N ASN A 73 8.30 -15.41 -6.59
CA ASN A 73 8.20 -15.18 -8.04
C ASN A 73 9.51 -14.60 -8.62
N ALA A 74 10.31 -13.89 -7.81
CA ALA A 74 11.61 -13.34 -8.20
C ALA A 74 12.79 -14.32 -8.01
N ARG A 75 12.54 -15.57 -7.58
CA ARG A 75 13.59 -16.54 -7.18
C ARG A 75 14.68 -16.78 -8.22
N ALA A 76 14.35 -16.71 -9.51
CA ALA A 76 15.32 -16.92 -10.60
C ALA A 76 16.49 -15.91 -10.55
N PHE A 77 16.26 -14.71 -10.03
CA PHE A 77 17.27 -13.64 -9.95
C PHE A 77 18.03 -13.61 -8.62
N MET A 78 17.74 -14.53 -7.69
CA MET A 78 18.46 -14.60 -6.41
C MET A 78 19.81 -15.30 -6.54
N SER A 79 19.93 -16.27 -7.44
CA SER A 79 21.16 -17.03 -7.65
C SER A 79 22.22 -16.23 -8.43
N GLU A 80 21.78 -15.30 -9.27
CA GLU A 80 22.66 -14.45 -10.09
C GLU A 80 22.13 -13.01 -10.13
N PRO A 81 22.41 -12.20 -9.09
CA PRO A 81 21.90 -10.82 -9.01
C PRO A 81 22.36 -9.92 -10.16
N GLY A 82 23.49 -10.24 -10.81
CA GLY A 82 23.99 -9.51 -11.98
C GLY A 82 22.98 -9.50 -13.14
N ALA A 83 22.23 -10.59 -13.31
CA ALA A 83 21.21 -10.73 -14.36
C ALA A 83 20.06 -9.71 -14.26
N LEU A 84 19.90 -9.04 -13.11
CA LEU A 84 18.95 -7.93 -12.96
C LEU A 84 19.32 -6.70 -13.80
N LEU A 85 20.59 -6.51 -14.10
CA LEU A 85 21.07 -5.36 -14.88
C LEU A 85 21.29 -5.69 -16.36
N ASP A 86 21.30 -6.98 -16.71
CA ASP A 86 21.65 -7.47 -18.04
C ASP A 86 20.45 -7.55 -19.00
N SER A 87 19.23 -7.34 -18.51
CA SER A 87 18.00 -7.45 -19.31
C SER A 87 16.96 -6.39 -18.97
N THR A 88 16.13 -6.02 -19.95
CA THR A 88 14.96 -5.15 -19.73
C THR A 88 14.05 -5.72 -18.65
N TYR A 89 13.82 -7.05 -18.68
CA TYR A 89 13.05 -7.74 -17.66
C TYR A 89 13.65 -7.56 -16.26
N GLY A 90 14.97 -7.78 -16.12
CA GLY A 90 15.70 -7.61 -14.87
C GLY A 90 15.59 -6.18 -14.32
N ILE A 91 15.74 -5.17 -15.18
CA ILE A 91 15.66 -3.76 -14.80
C ILE A 91 14.25 -3.40 -14.34
N LEU A 92 13.21 -3.84 -15.06
CA LEU A 92 11.81 -3.63 -14.66
C LEU A 92 11.51 -4.32 -13.32
N LEU A 93 12.03 -5.53 -13.10
CA LEU A 93 11.89 -6.24 -11.84
C LEU A 93 12.59 -5.49 -10.70
N LEU A 94 13.80 -4.97 -10.93
CA LEU A 94 14.54 -4.18 -9.94
C LEU A 94 13.78 -2.90 -9.55
N ILE A 95 13.26 -2.16 -10.54
CA ILE A 95 12.43 -0.97 -10.29
C ILE A 95 11.19 -1.36 -9.47
N LYS A 96 10.52 -2.47 -9.83
CA LYS A 96 9.36 -2.96 -9.08
C LYS A 96 9.71 -3.27 -7.63
N ILE A 97 10.85 -3.91 -7.36
CA ILE A 97 11.32 -4.21 -6.00
C ILE A 97 11.56 -2.91 -5.21
N ILE A 98 12.25 -1.93 -5.80
CA ILE A 98 12.49 -0.62 -5.16
C ILE A 98 11.17 0.07 -4.80
N LEU A 99 10.19 0.07 -5.70
CA LEU A 99 8.88 0.66 -5.44
C LEU A 99 8.11 -0.10 -4.36
N VAL A 100 8.21 -1.43 -4.30
CA VAL A 100 7.63 -2.23 -3.21
C VAL A 100 8.25 -1.83 -1.87
N LEU A 101 9.58 -1.72 -1.79
CA LEU A 101 10.27 -1.27 -0.57
C LEU A 101 9.87 0.15 -0.16
N ALA A 102 9.76 1.08 -1.12
CA ALA A 102 9.28 2.43 -0.89
C ALA A 102 7.83 2.43 -0.36
N THR A 103 6.98 1.58 -0.92
CA THR A 103 5.58 1.41 -0.49
C THR A 103 5.50 0.85 0.93
N VAL A 104 6.32 -0.14 1.27
CA VAL A 104 6.42 -0.70 2.63
C VAL A 104 6.83 0.39 3.62
N GLY A 105 7.89 1.14 3.32
CA GLY A 105 8.36 2.23 4.17
C GLY A 105 7.29 3.32 4.37
N ALA A 106 6.68 3.77 3.28
CA ALA A 106 5.60 4.75 3.31
C ALA A 106 4.40 4.24 4.12
N TYR A 107 4.03 2.97 3.98
CA TYR A 107 2.93 2.36 4.72
C TYR A 107 3.22 2.24 6.22
N VAL A 108 4.42 1.82 6.61
CA VAL A 108 4.83 1.76 8.03
C VAL A 108 4.75 3.15 8.66
N VAL A 109 5.25 4.18 7.96
CA VAL A 109 5.14 5.57 8.40
C VAL A 109 3.66 5.99 8.51
N HIS A 110 2.84 5.64 7.52
CA HIS A 110 1.41 5.96 7.50
C HIS A 110 0.68 5.37 8.73
N VAL A 111 0.90 4.10 9.04
CA VAL A 111 0.28 3.43 10.19
C VAL A 111 0.80 3.98 11.52
N ARG A 112 2.09 4.29 11.63
CA ARG A 112 2.68 4.87 12.85
C ARG A 112 2.09 6.24 13.16
N ILE A 113 1.99 7.12 12.15
CA ILE A 113 1.39 8.45 12.31
C ILE A 113 -0.09 8.34 12.73
N LEU A 114 -0.83 7.40 12.12
CA LEU A 114 -2.24 7.16 12.42
C LEU A 114 -2.46 6.75 13.88
N ASN A 115 -1.61 5.87 14.41
CA ASN A 115 -1.72 5.40 15.80
C ASN A 115 -1.28 6.47 16.81
N ALA A 116 -0.20 7.20 16.53
CA ALA A 116 0.32 8.26 17.41
C ALA A 116 -0.62 9.47 17.53
N ASP A 117 -1.32 9.88 16.45
CA ASP A 117 -2.33 10.97 16.52
C ASP A 117 -3.49 10.59 17.45
N MET A 118 -3.92 9.32 17.39
CA MET A 118 -5.05 8.84 18.17
C MET A 118 -4.73 8.79 19.68
N GLU A 119 -3.56 8.29 20.04
CA GLU A 119 -3.09 8.24 21.44
C GLU A 119 -3.04 9.64 22.06
N ARG A 120 -2.54 10.64 21.31
CA ARG A 120 -2.47 12.02 21.79
C ARG A 120 -3.83 12.69 21.96
N ARG A 121 -4.82 12.37 21.12
CA ARG A 121 -6.19 12.90 21.29
C ARG A 121 -6.90 12.35 22.52
N ILE A 122 -6.59 11.13 22.93
CA ILE A 122 -7.10 10.56 24.18
C ILE A 122 -6.47 11.29 25.38
N LEU A 123 -5.23 11.78 25.23
CA LEU A 123 -4.43 12.33 26.31
C LEU A 123 -4.43 13.87 26.44
N SER A 124 -4.89 14.65 25.46
CA SER A 124 -4.72 16.12 25.46
C SER A 124 -5.97 16.94 25.14
N GLY A 125 -6.17 18.04 25.90
CA GLY A 125 -7.21 19.06 25.70
C GLY A 125 -6.91 20.06 24.57
N ASN A 126 -7.53 21.25 24.62
CA ASN A 126 -7.69 22.22 23.50
C ASN A 126 -6.43 22.65 22.70
N ALA A 127 -5.20 22.52 23.22
CA ALA A 127 -3.96 22.78 22.45
C ALA A 127 -3.67 21.72 21.37
N GLY A 128 -4.32 20.56 21.42
CA GLY A 128 -4.17 19.48 20.44
C GLY A 128 -4.77 19.79 19.07
N ALA A 129 -5.77 20.68 18.96
CA ALA A 129 -6.57 20.84 17.75
C ALA A 129 -5.77 21.30 16.50
N LEU A 130 -4.86 22.28 16.66
CA LEU A 130 -4.02 22.80 15.57
C LEU A 130 -2.94 21.79 15.11
N TYR A 131 -2.28 21.11 16.06
CA TYR A 131 -1.29 20.08 15.75
C TYR A 131 -1.94 18.91 15.01
N VAL A 132 -3.07 18.44 15.54
CA VAL A 132 -3.86 17.36 14.98
C VAL A 132 -4.31 17.70 13.54
N GLN A 133 -4.66 18.96 13.24
CA GLN A 133 -4.98 19.39 11.87
C GLN A 133 -3.82 19.22 10.89
N SER A 134 -2.59 19.56 11.30
CA SER A 134 -1.40 19.44 10.45
C SER A 134 -0.99 17.98 10.16
N VAL A 135 -1.13 17.10 11.16
CA VAL A 135 -0.82 15.66 11.04
C VAL A 135 -1.82 14.97 10.11
N ARG A 136 -3.10 15.37 10.19
CA ARG A 136 -4.18 14.82 9.34
C ARG A 136 -3.94 15.02 7.85
N SER A 137 -3.49 16.20 7.43
CA SER A 137 -3.19 16.46 6.02
C SER A 137 -2.07 15.54 5.52
N LYS A 138 -1.03 15.34 6.34
CA LYS A 138 0.08 14.43 6.01
C LYS A 138 -0.39 12.99 5.82
N ILE A 139 -1.31 12.49 6.65
CA ILE A 139 -1.88 11.13 6.52
C ILE A 139 -2.58 10.97 5.16
N ILE A 140 -3.43 11.91 4.77
CA ILE A 140 -4.17 11.84 3.50
C ILE A 140 -3.23 11.88 2.30
N HIS A 141 -2.25 12.80 2.30
CA HIS A 141 -1.25 12.88 1.23
C HIS A 141 -0.41 11.61 1.13
N LEU A 142 0.05 11.08 2.27
CA LEU A 142 0.82 9.84 2.31
C LEU A 142 0.02 8.63 1.80
N GLY A 143 -1.27 8.55 2.14
CA GLY A 143 -2.17 7.53 1.60
C GLY A 143 -2.31 7.59 0.07
N ARG A 144 -2.41 8.80 -0.50
CA ARG A 144 -2.42 8.99 -1.96
C ARG A 144 -1.12 8.55 -2.62
N ILE A 145 0.02 8.86 -2.01
CA ILE A 145 1.33 8.42 -2.51
C ILE A 145 1.40 6.90 -2.54
N ILE A 146 0.96 6.22 -1.48
CA ILE A 146 0.92 4.74 -1.40
C ILE A 146 0.05 4.16 -2.53
N VAL A 147 -1.13 4.74 -2.79
CA VAL A 147 -2.02 4.29 -3.88
C VAL A 147 -1.34 4.44 -5.24
N ILE A 148 -0.73 5.59 -5.52
CA ILE A 148 -0.05 5.85 -6.79
C ILE A 148 1.11 4.87 -6.99
N LEU A 149 1.97 4.69 -5.98
CA LEU A 149 3.06 3.71 -6.02
C LEU A 149 2.51 2.30 -6.31
N SER A 150 1.42 1.93 -5.65
CA SER A 150 0.78 0.62 -5.82
C SER A 150 0.24 0.39 -7.23
N ILE A 151 -0.35 1.41 -7.86
CA ILE A 151 -0.80 1.36 -9.25
C ILE A 151 0.38 1.20 -10.21
N VAL A 152 1.47 1.95 -9.99
CA VAL A 152 2.69 1.82 -10.81
C VAL A 152 3.30 0.42 -10.66
N ILE A 153 3.32 -0.16 -9.45
CA ILE A 153 3.78 -1.54 -9.22
C ILE A 153 2.94 -2.55 -10.00
N LEU A 154 1.61 -2.38 -10.05
CA LEU A 154 0.75 -3.24 -10.88
C LEU A 154 1.02 -3.08 -12.37
N LEU A 155 1.25 -1.85 -12.85
CA LEU A 155 1.63 -1.61 -14.24
C LEU A 155 2.93 -2.34 -14.58
N LEU A 156 3.96 -2.23 -13.73
CA LEU A 156 5.22 -2.96 -13.92
C LEU A 156 5.01 -4.48 -13.89
N ALA A 157 4.11 -4.98 -13.04
CA ALA A 157 3.76 -6.40 -13.03
C ALA A 157 3.15 -6.85 -14.36
N ALA A 158 2.22 -6.07 -14.93
CA ALA A 158 1.63 -6.36 -16.23
C ALA A 158 2.67 -6.30 -17.36
N LEU A 159 3.60 -5.33 -17.32
CA LEU A 159 4.70 -5.26 -18.29
C LEU A 159 5.60 -6.49 -18.22
N LEU A 160 6.01 -6.91 -17.01
CA LEU A 160 6.82 -8.13 -16.82
C LEU A 160 6.12 -9.39 -17.33
N ASP A 161 4.81 -9.52 -17.12
CA ASP A 161 4.01 -10.68 -17.56
C ASP A 161 3.81 -10.69 -19.09
N SER A 162 3.70 -9.52 -19.72
CA SER A 162 3.62 -9.37 -21.18
C SER A 162 4.92 -9.67 -21.93
N GLY A 163 5.97 -10.12 -21.23
CA GLY A 163 7.32 -10.30 -21.78
C GLY A 163 8.18 -9.03 -21.77
N GLY A 164 7.65 -7.91 -21.29
CA GLY A 164 8.38 -6.68 -21.03
C GLY A 164 9.12 -6.08 -22.22
N LEU A 165 8.47 -6.05 -23.41
CA LEU A 165 9.02 -5.65 -24.73
C LEU A 165 10.22 -6.47 -25.21
#